data_AF-A0A0B2VYS8-F1
#
_entry.id   AF-A0A0B2VYS8-F1
#
_cell.length_a   1.000
_cell.length_b   1.000
_cell.length_c   1.000
_cell.angle_alpha   90.00
_cell.angle_beta   90.00
_cell.angle_gamma   90.00
#
_symmetry.space_group_name_H-M   'P 1'
#
loop_
_entity.id
_entity.type
_entity.pdbx_description
1 polymer ?
#
loop_
_entity_poly.entity_id
_entity_poly.type
_entity_poly.pdbx_seq_one_letter_code
_entity_poly.pdbx_strand_id
1 'polypeptide(L)'
;LSLEFSDTLRPYLLELKGFFTSYRLDNALSLSSKYSIRIYEKLKCNEFKKSFIWSVENIKEDLILKQKSYKLYSNVKQKIILIAIDDINKNTDIKVRFEEIKTGRKITAIKFYIKENSKNKQ
;
A
#
# COMPACT_ATOMS: atom_id res chain seq x y z
N LEU A 1 23.74 -9.01 16.23
CA LEU A 1 22.57 -8.33 16.81
C LEU A 1 21.50 -9.39 17.03
N SER A 2 21.12 -9.69 18.28
CA SER A 2 20.02 -10.62 18.57
C SER A 2 18.75 -9.82 18.82
N LEU A 3 17.65 -10.22 18.20
CA LEU A 3 16.33 -9.63 18.35
C LEU A 3 15.37 -10.73 18.80
N GLU A 4 14.69 -10.50 19.92
CA GLU A 4 13.74 -11.43 20.49
C GLU A 4 12.38 -10.76 20.63
N PHE A 5 11.32 -11.49 20.29
CA PHE A 5 9.96 -11.04 20.52
C PHE A 5 9.61 -11.23 22.00
N SER A 6 8.94 -10.24 22.58
CA SER A 6 8.35 -10.36 23.92
C SER A 6 7.43 -11.59 24.01
N ASP A 7 7.48 -12.33 25.12
CA ASP A 7 6.57 -13.45 25.36
C ASP A 7 5.09 -13.05 25.30
N THR A 8 4.78 -11.78 25.59
CA THR A 8 3.41 -11.25 25.46
C THR A 8 2.94 -11.09 24.02
N LEU A 9 3.85 -10.99 23.04
CA LEU A 9 3.54 -10.87 21.62
C LEU A 9 3.38 -12.23 20.93
N ARG A 10 3.95 -13.30 21.49
CA ARG A 10 3.88 -14.66 20.93
C ARG A 10 2.47 -15.10 20.53
N PRO A 11 1.42 -15.01 21.37
CA PRO A 11 0.10 -15.50 20.99
C PRO A 11 -0.46 -14.76 19.77
N TYR A 12 -0.32 -13.43 19.75
CA TYR A 12 -0.81 -12.61 18.64
C TYR A 12 -0.07 -12.87 17.31
N LEU A 13 1.23 -13.19 17.36
CA LEU A 13 1.99 -13.53 16.16
C LEU A 13 1.66 -14.94 15.64
N LEU A 14 1.37 -15.89 16.53
CA LEU A 14 1.04 -17.27 16.18
C LEU A 14 -0.39 -17.43 15.66
N GLU A 15 -1.32 -16.58 16.11
CA GLU A 15 -2.71 -16.54 15.64
C GLU A 15 -2.88 -15.93 14.24
N LEU A 16 -1.85 -15.32 13.66
CA LEU A 16 -1.90 -14.73 12.31
C LEU A 16 -2.05 -15.75 11.18
N LYS A 17 -2.02 -17.06 11.43
CA LYS A 17 -2.00 -18.14 10.42
C LYS A 17 -3.15 -18.12 9.40
N GLY A 18 -4.24 -17.39 9.64
CA GLY A 18 -5.39 -17.32 8.72
C GLY A 18 -5.67 -15.98 8.05
N PHE A 19 -5.11 -14.86 8.54
CA PHE A 19 -5.49 -13.50 8.13
C PHE A 19 -4.28 -12.63 7.76
N PHE A 20 -3.34 -13.19 7.00
CA PHE A 20 -2.16 -12.47 6.55
C PHE A 20 -2.14 -12.36 5.02
N THR A 21 -1.50 -11.31 4.53
CA THR A 21 -1.19 -11.19 3.11
C THR A 21 0.17 -11.80 2.90
N SER A 22 0.23 -12.91 2.16
CA SER A 22 1.51 -13.47 1.75
C SER A 22 2.07 -12.61 0.61
N TYR A 23 3.15 -11.89 0.88
CA TYR A 23 3.94 -11.20 -0.13
C TYR A 23 5.42 -11.45 0.15
N ARG A 24 6.24 -11.42 -0.90
CA ARG A 24 7.67 -11.63 -0.74
C ARG A 24 8.26 -10.45 0.06
N LEU A 25 9.03 -10.78 1.10
CA LEU A 25 9.61 -9.79 2.02
C LEU A 25 10.64 -8.90 1.31
N ASP A 26 11.39 -9.46 0.36
CA ASP A 26 12.33 -8.72 -0.50
C ASP A 26 11.67 -7.55 -1.23
N ASN A 27 10.46 -7.72 -1.76
CA ASN A 27 9.70 -6.64 -2.39
C ASN A 27 9.40 -5.53 -1.37
N ALA A 28 8.98 -5.86 -0.15
CA ALA A 28 8.71 -4.85 0.86
C ALA A 28 9.98 -4.15 1.36
N LEU A 29 11.09 -4.88 1.49
CA LEU A 29 12.40 -4.33 1.86
C LEU A 29 13.01 -3.46 0.75
N SER A 30 12.65 -3.69 -0.51
CA SER A 30 13.10 -2.88 -1.65
C SER A 30 12.46 -1.50 -1.71
N LEU A 31 11.36 -1.29 -0.98
CA LEU A 31 10.63 -0.02 -0.95
C LEU A 31 11.24 0.93 0.06
N SER A 32 11.48 2.17 -0.38
CA SER A 32 12.23 3.17 0.39
C SER A 32 11.38 3.97 1.37
N SER A 33 10.06 4.05 1.15
CA SER A 33 9.14 4.82 1.98
C SER A 33 8.19 3.93 2.75
N LYS A 34 7.96 4.28 4.03
CA LYS A 34 6.92 3.67 4.87
C LYS A 34 5.56 3.64 4.17
N TYR A 35 5.22 4.68 3.41
CA TYR A 35 3.95 4.71 2.68
C TYR A 35 3.96 3.81 1.46
N SER A 36 5.09 3.67 0.75
CA SER A 36 5.23 2.70 -0.33
C SER A 36 4.94 1.29 0.17
N ILE A 37 5.51 0.90 1.32
CA ILE A 37 5.28 -0.42 1.94
C ILE A 37 3.79 -0.62 2.24
N ARG A 38 3.14 0.33 2.93
CA ARG A 38 1.72 0.22 3.28
C ARG A 38 0.79 0.18 2.07
N ILE A 39 1.08 0.97 1.04
CA ILE A 39 0.32 0.98 -0.20
C ILE A 39 0.52 -0.34 -0.94
N TYR A 40 1.75 -0.86 -1.01
CA TYR A 40 2.06 -2.16 -1.58
C TYR A 40 1.31 -3.30 -0.88
N GLU A 41 1.31 -3.33 0.45
CA GLU A 41 0.53 -4.28 1.23
C GLU A 41 -0.94 -4.24 0.83
N LYS A 42 -1.56 -3.04 0.81
CA LYS A 42 -2.96 -2.87 0.41
C LYS A 42 -3.22 -3.34 -1.03
N LEU A 43 -2.30 -3.07 -1.95
CA LEU A 43 -2.39 -3.49 -3.35
C LEU A 43 -2.29 -5.02 -3.45
N LYS A 44 -1.32 -5.67 -2.78
CA LYS A 44 -1.17 -7.13 -2.75
C LYS A 44 -2.40 -7.82 -2.14
N CYS A 45 -2.98 -7.27 -1.07
CA CYS A 45 -4.26 -7.79 -0.53
C CYS A 45 -5.37 -7.82 -1.57
N ASN A 46 -5.33 -6.95 -2.59
CA ASN A 46 -6.37 -6.80 -3.61
C ASN A 46 -5.91 -7.21 -5.02
N GLU A 47 -4.73 -7.81 -5.15
CA GLU A 47 -4.17 -8.18 -6.46
C GLU A 47 -5.07 -9.14 -7.24
N PHE A 48 -5.71 -10.09 -6.55
CA PHE A 48 -6.64 -11.04 -7.15
C PHE A 48 -7.83 -10.37 -7.85
N LYS A 49 -8.23 -9.17 -7.41
CA LYS A 49 -9.32 -8.40 -8.02
C LYS A 49 -8.89 -7.71 -9.32
N LYS A 50 -7.58 -7.60 -9.58
CA LYS A 50 -6.95 -6.81 -10.66
C LYS A 50 -7.25 -5.31 -10.64
N SER A 51 -8.31 -4.87 -9.98
CA SER A 51 -8.59 -3.48 -9.66
C SER A 51 -9.47 -3.35 -8.43
N PHE A 52 -9.36 -2.23 -7.71
CA PHE A 52 -10.26 -1.90 -6.62
C PHE A 52 -10.33 -0.38 -6.41
N ILE A 53 -11.37 0.06 -5.70
CA ILE A 53 -11.57 1.47 -5.35
C ILE A 53 -11.20 1.67 -3.88
N TRP A 54 -10.46 2.74 -3.60
CA TRP A 54 -10.06 3.14 -2.26
C TRP A 54 -10.43 4.61 -2.05
N SER A 55 -11.34 4.90 -1.11
CA SER A 55 -11.75 6.28 -0.82
C SER A 55 -10.59 7.11 -0.28
N VAL A 56 -10.61 8.42 -0.54
CA VAL A 56 -9.60 9.34 -0.02
C VAL A 56 -9.60 9.35 1.51
N GLU A 57 -10.77 9.23 2.11
CA GLU A 57 -10.96 9.10 3.55
C GLU A 57 -10.26 7.84 4.08
N ASN A 58 -10.53 6.65 3.51
CA ASN A 58 -9.90 5.40 3.96
C ASN A 58 -8.39 5.39 3.70
N ILE A 59 -7.90 6.01 2.62
CA ILE A 59 -6.44 6.16 2.38
C ILE A 59 -5.80 6.90 3.54
N LYS A 60 -6.43 7.99 4.02
CA LYS A 60 -5.88 8.78 5.12
C LYS A 60 -5.90 8.01 6.44
N GLU A 61 -6.95 7.24 6.69
CA GLU A 61 -7.08 6.41 7.90
C GLU A 61 -6.07 5.27 7.91
N ASP A 62 -6.05 4.45 6.85
CA ASP A 62 -5.17 3.30 6.70
C ASP A 62 -3.68 3.69 6.72
N LEU A 63 -3.33 4.87 6.19
CA LEU A 63 -1.96 5.40 6.19
C LEU A 63 -1.66 6.30 7.40
N ILE A 64 -2.61 6.48 8.32
CA ILE A 64 -2.47 7.27 9.55
C ILE A 64 -2.03 8.71 9.26
N LEU A 65 -2.62 9.33 8.23
CA LEU A 65 -2.32 10.68 7.76
C LEU A 65 -3.03 11.74 8.61
N LYS A 66 -2.61 11.87 9.87
CA LYS A 66 -3.21 12.81 10.84
C LYS A 66 -2.72 14.26 10.72
N GLN A 67 -1.70 14.51 9.91
CA GLN A 67 -1.07 15.83 9.79
C GLN A 67 -1.94 16.79 8.95
N LYS A 68 -2.01 18.06 9.35
CA LYS A 68 -2.76 19.11 8.62
C LYS A 68 -2.33 19.24 7.15
N SER A 69 -1.07 18.95 6.83
CA SER A 69 -0.52 18.93 5.48
C SER A 69 -1.26 17.97 4.54
N TYR A 70 -1.86 16.89 5.05
CA TYR A 70 -2.61 15.90 4.27
C TYR A 70 -4.12 16.16 4.25
N LYS A 71 -4.58 17.33 4.72
CA LYS A 71 -6.00 17.73 4.61
C LYS A 71 -6.44 17.76 3.15
N LEU A 72 -5.61 18.33 2.27
CA LEU A 72 -5.85 18.42 0.83
C LEU A 72 -5.45 17.13 0.12
N TYR A 73 -6.32 16.64 -0.76
CA TYR A 73 -6.05 15.47 -1.59
C TYR A 73 -4.80 15.66 -2.48
N SER A 74 -4.56 16.86 -2.99
CA SER A 74 -3.38 17.17 -3.81
C SER A 74 -2.07 16.83 -3.10
N ASN A 75 -1.97 17.10 -1.79
CA ASN A 75 -0.79 16.77 -1.01
C ASN A 75 -0.65 15.26 -0.79
N VAL A 76 -1.76 14.55 -0.56
CA VAL A 76 -1.75 13.08 -0.48
C VAL A 76 -1.30 12.48 -1.82
N LYS A 77 -1.82 13.00 -2.94
CA LYS A 77 -1.43 12.54 -4.27
C LYS A 77 0.07 12.75 -4.53
N GLN A 78 0.56 13.97 -4.37
CA GLN A 78 1.93 14.35 -4.73
C GLN A 78 2.98 13.73 -3.82
N LYS A 79 2.74 13.75 -2.49
CA LYS A 79 3.76 13.32 -1.51
C LYS A 79 3.69 11.85 -1.17
N ILE A 80 2.61 11.16 -1.53
CA ILE A 80 2.38 9.78 -1.10
C ILE A 80 2.05 8.91 -2.30
N ILE A 81 0.92 9.13 -2.96
CA ILE A 81 0.43 8.20 -3.99
C ILE A 81 1.41 8.12 -5.17
N LEU A 82 1.84 9.25 -5.74
CA LEU A 82 2.74 9.25 -6.89
C LEU A 82 4.09 8.62 -6.56
N ILE A 83 4.67 8.97 -5.41
CA ILE A 83 5.96 8.43 -4.96
C ILE A 83 5.85 6.93 -4.73
N ALA A 84 4.81 6.48 -4.02
CA ALA A 84 4.60 5.06 -3.74
C ALA A 84 4.37 4.26 -5.03
N ILE A 85 3.59 4.76 -5.96
CA ILE A 85 3.32 4.06 -7.21
C ILE A 85 4.58 3.97 -8.09
N ASP A 86 5.40 5.01 -8.13
CA ASP A 86 6.69 4.97 -8.84
C ASP A 86 7.65 3.95 -8.20
N ASP A 87 7.80 3.97 -6.89
CA ASP A 87 8.65 3.05 -6.10
C ASP A 87 8.21 1.58 -6.29
N ILE A 88 6.91 1.32 -6.12
CA ILE A 88 6.30 -0.02 -6.31
C ILE A 88 6.53 -0.53 -7.73
N ASN A 89 6.26 0.32 -8.72
CA ASN A 89 6.44 -0.05 -10.11
C ASN A 89 7.91 -0.38 -10.44
N LYS A 90 8.87 0.29 -9.81
CA LYS A 90 10.29 0.05 -10.07
C LYS A 90 10.80 -1.21 -9.40
N ASN A 91 10.34 -1.46 -8.16
CA ASN A 91 11.05 -2.35 -7.26
C ASN A 91 10.31 -3.64 -6.90
N THR A 92 9.02 -3.79 -7.27
CA THR A 92 8.21 -4.95 -6.83
C THR A 92 7.66 -5.81 -7.97
N ASP A 93 7.08 -6.94 -7.59
CA ASP A 93 6.45 -7.95 -8.45
C ASP A 93 5.12 -7.50 -9.08
N ILE A 94 4.67 -6.27 -8.84
CA ILE A 94 3.45 -5.72 -9.43
C ILE A 94 3.69 -4.40 -10.15
N LYS A 95 2.88 -4.16 -11.18
CA LYS A 95 2.71 -2.87 -11.84
C LYS A 95 1.35 -2.29 -11.52
N VAL A 96 1.32 -1.02 -11.16
CA VAL A 96 0.12 -0.31 -10.75
C VAL A 96 -0.04 1.00 -11.51
N ARG A 97 -1.26 1.22 -11.98
CA ARG A 97 -1.76 2.51 -12.46
C ARG A 97 -3.01 2.88 -11.68
N PHE A 98 -3.40 4.14 -11.67
CA PHE A 98 -4.60 4.58 -10.99
C PHE A 98 -5.37 5.65 -11.77
N GLU A 99 -6.66 5.75 -11.46
CA GLU A 99 -7.58 6.77 -11.95
C GLU A 99 -8.29 7.43 -10.76
N GLU A 100 -8.53 8.73 -10.86
CA GLU A 100 -9.24 9.49 -9.84
C GLU A 100 -10.73 9.46 -10.08
N ILE A 101 -11.50 9.18 -9.03
CA ILE A 101 -12.97 9.21 -9.05
C ILE A 101 -13.43 10.52 -8.40
N LYS A 102 -14.29 11.24 -9.13
CA LYS A 102 -14.85 12.52 -8.72
C LYS A 102 -16.29 12.37 -8.27
N THR A 103 -16.67 13.16 -7.27
CA THR A 103 -18.05 13.46 -6.92
C THR A 103 -18.23 14.97 -7.00
N GLY A 104 -18.88 15.44 -8.06
CA GLY A 104 -18.88 16.85 -8.43
C GLY A 104 -17.46 17.34 -8.74
N ARG A 105 -16.99 18.37 -8.02
CA ARG A 105 -15.63 18.93 -8.19
C ARG A 105 -14.57 18.25 -7.31
N LYS A 106 -14.97 17.46 -6.31
CA LYS A 106 -14.06 16.85 -5.33
C LYS A 106 -13.62 15.46 -5.79
N ILE A 107 -12.33 15.13 -5.64
CA ILE A 107 -11.86 13.74 -5.72
C ILE A 107 -12.25 13.02 -4.44
N THR A 108 -13.01 11.94 -4.56
CA THR A 108 -13.55 11.17 -3.43
C THR A 108 -12.92 9.79 -3.31
N ALA A 109 -12.42 9.23 -4.41
CA ALA A 109 -11.72 7.94 -4.38
C ALA A 109 -10.66 7.81 -5.48
N ILE A 110 -9.84 6.78 -5.35
CA ILE A 110 -8.89 6.35 -6.36
C ILE A 110 -9.22 4.93 -6.75
N LYS A 111 -9.29 4.65 -8.05
CA LYS A 111 -9.35 3.29 -8.58
C LYS A 111 -7.95 2.84 -8.97
N PHE A 112 -7.44 1.81 -8.31
CA PHE A 112 -6.15 1.20 -8.64
C PHE A 112 -6.36 0.04 -9.60
N TYR A 113 -5.43 -0.13 -10.54
CA TYR A 113 -5.35 -1.27 -11.44
C TYR A 113 -4.00 -1.94 -11.24
N ILE A 114 -4.02 -3.25 -11.01
CA ILE A 114 -2.86 -4.05 -10.63
C ILE A 114 -2.61 -5.10 -11.71
N LYS A 115 -1.36 -5.24 -12.12
CA LYS A 115 -0.88 -6.28 -13.01
C LYS A 115 0.38 -6.89 -12.42
N GLU A 116 0.65 -8.15 -12.73
CA GLU A 116 1.93 -8.76 -12.40
C GLU A 116 3.05 -8.09 -13.20
N ASN A 117 4.20 -7.89 -12.55
CA ASN A 117 5.43 -7.42 -13.17
C ASN A 117 6.28 -8.63 -13.55
N SER A 118 6.25 -9.00 -14.83
CA SER A 118 6.99 -10.15 -15.37
C SER A 118 8.51 -10.07 -15.23
N LYS A 119 9.06 -8.92 -14.82
CA LYS A 119 10.50 -8.72 -14.58
C LYS A 119 11.03 -9.36 -13.28
N ASN A 120 10.18 -9.63 -12.28
CA ASN A 120 10.61 -10.14 -10.97
C ASN A 120 10.32 -11.64 -10.78
N LYS A 121 10.44 -12.43 -11.85
CA LYS A 121 10.31 -13.91 -11.81
C LYS A 121 11.62 -14.64 -11.42
N GLN A 122 12.59 -13.94 -10.84
CA GLN A 122 13.81 -14.54 -10.31
C GLN A 122 13.66 -14.90 -8.83
#